data_AF-A0A2E4HX09-F1
#
_entry.id   AF-A0A2E4HX09-F1
#
_cell.length_a   1.000
_cell.length_b   1.000
_cell.length_c   1.000
_cell.angle_alpha   90.00
_cell.angle_beta   90.00
_cell.angle_gamma   90.00
#
_symmetry.space_group_name_H-M   'P 1'
#
loop_
_entity.id
_entity.type
_entity.pdbx_description
1 polymer ?
#
loop_
_entity_poly.entity_id
_entity_poly.type
_entity_poly.pdbx_seq_one_letter_code
_entity_poly.pdbx_strand_id
1 'polypeptide(L)' 'MTDSPQAGIEQHPSIMTLEEVAEYLRVHKSTIYRMAREGSIPSSKVANQWRFRKARIDEWLMECENKGAID' A
#
# COMPACT_ATOMS: atom_id res chain seq x y z
N MET A 1 20.31 10.87 -3.03
CA MET A 1 20.63 9.46 -3.35
C MET A 1 19.71 8.63 -2.47
N THR A 2 18.49 8.30 -2.83
CA THR A 2 17.98 7.61 -4.02
C THR A 2 16.64 8.26 -4.42
N ASP A 3 16.47 8.67 -5.66
CA ASP A 3 15.76 7.83 -6.61
C ASP A 3 16.27 8.10 -8.04
N SER A 4 16.90 7.08 -8.63
CA SER A 4 17.35 7.11 -10.02
C SER A 4 16.15 6.91 -10.93
N PRO A 5 16.00 7.73 -11.99
CA PRO A 5 14.88 7.58 -12.91
C PRO A 5 15.15 6.38 -13.82
N GLN A 6 14.56 5.22 -13.51
CA GLN A 6 14.61 4.07 -14.40
C GLN A 6 13.48 4.21 -15.43
N ALA A 7 13.86 4.66 -16.63
CA ALA A 7 13.00 4.61 -17.80
C ALA A 7 12.69 3.16 -18.20
N GLY A 8 11.39 2.86 -18.27
CA GLY A 8 10.77 1.91 -19.20
C GLY A 8 11.01 0.41 -19.00
N ILE A 9 10.15 -0.25 -18.21
CA ILE A 9 9.47 -1.51 -18.57
C ILE A 9 8.11 -1.54 -17.85
N GLU A 10 7.01 -1.39 -18.59
CA GLU A 10 5.65 -1.69 -18.11
C GLU A 10 5.48 -3.21 -17.87
N GLN A 11 4.60 -3.59 -16.93
CA GLN A 11 4.12 -4.96 -16.57
C GLN A 11 4.73 -5.69 -15.35
N HIS A 12 5.00 -5.01 -14.23
CA HIS A 12 5.18 -5.68 -12.94
C HIS A 12 4.39 -5.01 -11.81
N PRO A 13 3.84 -5.77 -10.84
CA PRO A 13 3.07 -5.21 -9.75
C PRO A 13 3.99 -4.30 -8.92
N SER A 14 3.81 -2.97 -9.02
CA SER A 14 4.54 -2.00 -8.22
C SER A 14 4.39 -2.35 -6.74
N ILE A 15 5.49 -2.82 -6.15
CA ILE A 15 5.58 -3.06 -4.72
C ILE A 15 5.95 -1.75 -4.06
N MET A 16 5.12 -1.31 -3.14
CA MET A 16 5.27 -0.10 -2.36
C MET A 16 5.77 -0.44 -0.96
N THR A 17 6.55 0.46 -0.39
CA THR A 17 6.93 0.47 1.02
C THR A 17 5.81 1.08 1.88
N LEU A 18 5.98 1.01 3.21
CA LEU A 18 5.06 1.65 4.15
C LEU A 18 4.96 3.17 3.93
N GLU A 19 6.06 3.81 3.56
CA GLU A 19 6.13 5.25 3.35
C GLU A 19 5.40 5.65 2.07
N GLU A 20 5.61 4.91 0.99
CA GLU A 20 4.91 5.12 -0.27
C GLU A 20 3.40 4.88 -0.13
N VAL A 21 2.97 3.86 0.61
CA VAL A 21 1.53 3.65 0.87
C VAL A 21 0.94 4.76 1.72
N ALA A 22 1.67 5.25 2.71
CA ALA A 22 1.24 6.39 3.53
C ALA A 22 1.03 7.64 2.68
N GLU A 23 1.95 7.91 1.75
CA GLU A 23 1.83 9.02 0.80
C GLU A 23 0.69 8.80 -0.20
N TYR A 24 0.57 7.59 -0.74
CA TYR A 24 -0.48 7.22 -1.70
C TYR A 24 -1.89 7.40 -1.12
N LEU A 25 -2.10 6.90 0.10
CA LEU A 25 -3.38 6.99 0.80
C LEU A 25 -3.56 8.32 1.54
N ARG A 26 -2.55 9.20 1.53
CA ARG A 26 -2.51 10.47 2.27
C ARG A 26 -2.84 10.32 3.76
N VAL A 27 -2.31 9.27 4.38
CA VAL A 27 -2.48 8.97 5.82
C VAL A 27 -1.12 8.90 6.51
N HIS A 28 -1.14 9.12 7.83
CA HIS A 28 0.08 9.11 8.62
C HIS A 28 0.74 7.71 8.63
N LYS A 29 2.07 7.65 8.56
CA LYS A 29 2.86 6.39 8.56
C LYS A 29 2.50 5.49 9.74
N SER A 30 2.24 6.08 10.91
CA SER A 30 1.82 5.36 12.13
C SER A 30 0.47 4.64 11.95
N THR A 31 -0.46 5.23 11.19
CA THR A 31 -1.75 4.61 10.86
C THR A 31 -1.54 3.42 9.93
N ILE A 32 -0.76 3.56 8.86
CA ILE A 32 -0.44 2.44 7.95
C ILE A 32 0.28 1.32 8.70
N TYR A 33 1.22 1.66 9.59
CA TYR A 33 1.91 0.68 10.42
C TYR A 33 0.91 -0.11 11.29
N ARG A 34 -0.01 0.58 11.95
CA ARG A 34 -1.04 -0.04 12.78
C ARG A 34 -1.94 -0.94 11.93
N MET A 35 -2.43 -0.46 10.80
CA MET A 35 -3.28 -1.25 9.89
C MET A 35 -2.57 -2.48 9.33
N ALA A 36 -1.29 -2.37 8.97
CA ALA A 36 -0.50 -3.50 8.48
C ALA A 36 -0.29 -4.54 9.58
N ARG A 37 -0.06 -4.09 10.82
CA ARG A 37 0.08 -4.96 11.99
C ARG A 37 -1.24 -5.63 12.39
N GLU A 38 -2.37 -4.93 12.27
CA GLU A 38 -3.72 -5.45 12.53
C GLU A 38 -4.24 -6.34 11.39
N GLY A 39 -3.61 -6.30 10.21
CA GLY A 39 -4.08 -7.02 9.03
C GLY A 39 -5.25 -6.34 8.31
N SER A 40 -5.56 -5.08 8.66
CA SER A 40 -6.66 -4.29 8.10
C SER A 40 -6.37 -3.78 6.68
N ILE A 41 -5.10 -3.74 6.28
CA ILE A 41 -4.64 -3.33 4.95
C ILE A 41 -3.84 -4.48 4.32
N PRO A 42 -4.02 -4.76 3.01
CA PRO A 42 -3.32 -5.85 2.35
C PRO A 42 -1.81 -5.57 2.30
N SER A 43 -1.08 -6.30 3.13
CA SER A 43 0.36 -6.13 3.33
C SER A 43 1.06 -7.49 3.45
N SER A 44 2.34 -7.53 3.09
CA SER A 44 3.19 -8.71 3.19
C SER A 44 4.47 -8.36 3.95
N LYS A 45 4.78 -9.13 4.98
CA LYS A 45 6.01 -8.95 5.76
C LYS A 45 7.12 -9.79 5.14
N VAL A 46 8.14 -9.14 4.60
CA VAL A 46 9.29 -9.78 3.95
C VAL A 46 10.56 -9.32 4.64
N ALA A 47 11.32 -10.25 5.23
CA ALA A 47 12.63 -10.00 5.85
C ALA A 47 12.70 -8.73 6.73
N ASN A 48 11.69 -8.52 7.59
CA ASN A 48 11.48 -7.37 8.49
C ASN A 48 10.94 -6.06 7.88
N GLN A 49 10.61 -6.03 6.59
CA GLN A 49 9.98 -4.87 5.99
C GLN A 49 8.55 -5.19 5.52
N TRP A 50 7.68 -4.19 5.63
CA TRP A 50 6.36 -4.25 5.04
C TRP A 50 6.44 -3.93 3.55
N ARG A 51 5.75 -4.74 2.77
CA ARG A 51 5.62 -4.61 1.32
C ARG A 51 4.14 -4.65 0.97
N PHE A 52 3.74 -3.75 0.09
CA PHE A 52 2.35 -3.56 -0.30
C PHE A 52 2.28 -3.65 -1.81
N ARG A 53 1.36 -4.44 -2.35
CA ARG A 53 1.15 -4.46 -3.80
C ARG A 53 0.18 -3.35 -4.14
N LYS A 54 0.57 -2.41 -5.01
CA LYS A 54 -0.31 -1.31 -5.43
C LYS A 54 -1.68 -1.82 -5.89
N ALA A 55 -1.71 -2.85 -6.74
CA ALA A 55 -2.96 -3.45 -7.23
C ALA A 55 -3.88 -3.96 -6.11
N ARG A 56 -3.33 -4.49 -5.02
CA ARG A 56 -4.12 -4.96 -3.87
C ARG A 56 -4.61 -3.80 -3.01
N ILE A 57 -3.82 -2.74 -2.89
CA ILE A 57 -4.25 -1.51 -2.19
C ILE A 57 -5.39 -0.85 -2.94
N ASP A 58 -5.34 -0.83 -4.27
CA ASP A 58 -6.39 -0.30 -5.14
C ASP A 58 -7.70 -1.08 -4.98
N GLU A 59 -7.62 -2.42 -5.06
CA GLU A 59 -8.77 -3.31 -4.82
C GLU A 59 -9.36 -3.11 -3.43
N TRP A 60 -8.51 -3.04 -2.40
CA TRP A 60 -8.95 -2.78 -1.03
C TRP A 60 -9.64 -1.43 -0.86
N LEU A 61 -9.19 -0.40 -1.57
CA LEU A 61 -9.85 0.91 -1.60
C LEU A 61 -11.28 0.81 -2.14
N MET A 62 -11.45 0.12 -3.27
CA MET A 62 -12.77 -0.12 -3.87
C MET A 62 -13.68 -0.93 -2.94
N GLU A 63 -13.14 -1.96 -2.26
CA GLU A 63 -13.87 -2.73 -1.26
C GLU A 63 -14.29 -1.87 -0.05
N CYS A 64 -13.43 -0.96 0.39
CA CYS A 64 -13.71 -0.03 1.49
C CYS A 64 -14.77 1.01 1.11
N GLU A 65 -14.75 1.53 -0.12
CA GLU A 65 -15.78 2.43 -0.63
C GLU A 65 -17.16 1.76 -0.64
N ASN A 66 -17.23 0.50 -1.07
CA ASN A 66 -18.51 -0.23 -1.14
C ASN A 66 -19.05 -0.62 0.25
N LYS A 67 -18.19 -0.68 1.27
CA LYS A 67 -18.60 -0.96 2.66
C LYS A 67 -19.27 0.23 3.36
N GLY A 68 -19.17 1.43 2.78
CA GLY A 68 -19.84 2.64 3.28
C GLY A 68 -21.26 2.85 2.75
N ALA A 69 -21.77 2.00 1.85
CA ALA A 69 -23.08 2.16 1.22
C ALA A 69 -24.23 1.39 1.92
N ILE A 70 -23.98 0.80 3.08
CA ILE A 70 -25.00 0.13 3.91
C ILE A 70 -24.83 0.49 5.40
N ASP A 71 -25.10 1.74 5.76
CA ASP A 71 -25.63 2.07 7.08
C ASP A 71 -26.70 3.16 6.93
#